data_AF-A0A7X8JHF1-F1
#
_entry.id   AF-A0A7X8JHF1-F1
#
_cell.length_a   1.000
_cell.length_b   1.000
_cell.length_c   1.000
_cell.angle_alpha   90.00
_cell.angle_beta   90.00
_cell.angle_gamma   90.00
#
_symmetry.space_group_name_H-M   'P 1'
#
loop_
_entity.id
_entity.type
_entity.pdbx_description
1 polymer ?
#
loop_
_entity_poly.entity_id
_entity_poly.type
_entity_poly.pdbx_seq_one_letter_code
_entity_poly.pdbx_strand_id
1 'polypeptide(L)'
;MFDYTNEPMLEMFVFETEQLLEQLEQLIIESEQSEQISKDTINEIFRIMHTIKGSSSMMRFDGIAEIAHSAEELFLVLREGESRLKSKKNEIDFSEISDLILASIDVIKAEVERITAGETPDHDVDTAPLIDKIKDHVRQVKASIDFQKEDEAIPYSTEKKQEHADEKSGDMAGAEKALAACGFTDTLPEVTKYKKRYKAVIFFEMGCEMESVRSYMLIHSLQDIAADIRYLPGNIADGAGEEIIRRDGFQIWFSSDYTYEEMYNFFSQTIFLRSIELFEIDEHVESEHPKTDDTFIPDTSESVEMKMGRLHNVLMQNNFKDFSEYLDHIMSDTTGYAVMTLVDRITTNHTFFMRETAHFSFFKDTVLPYLKKTAADKDLRIWSAGCSTGEEPYTLAMIIDEFFGKEKPLWDTKILATDISTRALAEAKKGIYSSEAIASVPGIWKLEYFNKHDSTNYIIDNKIKNEVIFRKFNLMENSFPFRNKFHVIFCRNVMIYFDSDTRWELVNKFYDMMEYGGYLFIGHSETLNKNRTGFTYIMPAVYRKVH
;
A
#
# COMPACT_ATOMS: atom_id res chain seq x y z
N MET A 1 11.22 -38.34 -2.43
CA MET A 1 11.73 -37.47 -3.50
C MET A 1 10.69 -36.37 -3.63
N PHE A 2 10.83 -35.32 -2.82
CA PHE A 2 9.86 -34.23 -2.78
C PHE A 2 10.10 -33.38 -4.03
N ASP A 3 9.04 -33.25 -4.83
CA ASP A 3 9.05 -32.56 -6.10
C ASP A 3 9.06 -31.05 -5.81
N TYR A 4 10.17 -30.38 -6.13
CA TYR A 4 10.35 -28.94 -6.01
C TYR A 4 9.57 -28.22 -7.12
N THR A 5 8.24 -28.15 -6.98
CA THR A 5 7.39 -27.30 -7.84
C THR A 5 7.10 -25.92 -7.24
N ASN A 6 7.74 -25.55 -6.12
CA ASN A 6 7.47 -24.32 -5.36
C ASN A 6 8.67 -23.38 -5.14
N GLU A 7 9.80 -23.53 -5.87
CA GLU A 7 10.98 -22.65 -5.70
C GLU A 7 10.65 -21.15 -5.69
N PRO A 8 9.81 -20.60 -6.59
CA PRO A 8 9.44 -19.19 -6.54
C PRO A 8 8.68 -18.83 -5.25
N MET A 9 7.66 -19.61 -4.88
CA MET A 9 6.84 -19.32 -3.69
C MET A 9 7.67 -19.37 -2.41
N LEU A 10 8.68 -20.23 -2.37
CA LEU A 10 9.63 -20.31 -1.26
C LEU A 10 10.51 -19.07 -1.18
N GLU A 11 11.12 -18.66 -2.30
CA GLU A 11 11.95 -17.45 -2.36
C GLU A 11 11.16 -16.19 -1.97
N MET A 12 9.88 -16.12 -2.35
CA MET A 12 8.98 -15.03 -1.95
C MET A 12 8.63 -15.05 -0.48
N PHE A 13 8.27 -16.23 0.05
CA PHE A 13 7.98 -16.38 1.46
C PHE A 13 9.17 -15.91 2.30
N VAL A 14 10.39 -16.33 1.92
CA VAL A 14 11.63 -15.92 2.58
C VAL A 14 11.80 -14.41 2.51
N PHE A 15 11.73 -13.82 1.30
CA PHE A 15 11.93 -12.39 1.10
C PHE A 15 10.92 -11.52 1.87
N GLU A 16 9.62 -11.84 1.79
CA GLU A 16 8.58 -11.07 2.46
C GLU A 16 8.63 -11.22 3.98
N THR A 17 8.90 -12.44 4.46
CA THR A 17 9.05 -12.70 5.90
C THR A 17 10.26 -11.95 6.45
N GLU A 18 11.41 -11.94 5.76
CA GLU A 18 12.59 -11.16 6.18
C GLU A 18 12.28 -9.66 6.27
N GLN A 19 11.61 -9.08 5.27
CA GLN A 19 11.22 -7.66 5.29
C GLN A 19 10.26 -7.33 6.44
N LEU A 20 9.27 -8.20 6.69
CA LEU A 20 8.32 -8.05 7.79
C LEU A 20 9.01 -8.15 9.15
N LEU A 21 9.98 -9.04 9.31
CA LEU A 21 10.76 -9.18 10.54
C LEU A 21 11.69 -7.97 10.77
N GLU A 22 12.33 -7.43 9.73
CA GLU A 22 13.11 -6.19 9.84
C GLU A 22 12.24 -5.00 10.28
N GLN A 23 11.04 -4.88 9.71
CA GLN A 23 10.08 -3.85 10.10
C GLN A 23 9.66 -4.03 11.57
N LEU A 24 9.39 -5.27 11.98
CA LEU A 24 8.98 -5.61 13.33
C LEU A 24 10.05 -5.27 14.38
N GLU A 25 11.33 -5.59 14.10
CA GLU A 25 12.46 -5.21 14.96
C GLU A 25 12.55 -3.71 15.16
N GLN A 26 12.41 -2.94 14.07
CA GLN A 26 12.47 -1.48 14.14
C GLN A 26 11.35 -0.91 15.02
N LEU A 27 10.12 -1.43 14.89
CA LEU A 27 8.98 -1.01 15.71
C LEU A 27 9.20 -1.28 17.20
N ILE A 28 9.81 -2.42 17.53
CA ILE A 28 10.14 -2.77 18.92
C ILE A 28 11.26 -1.85 19.46
N ILE A 29 12.34 -1.63 18.70
CA ILE A 29 13.45 -0.75 19.11
C ILE A 29 12.97 0.68 19.34
N GLU A 30 12.12 1.22 18.45
CA GLU A 30 11.55 2.56 18.61
C GLU A 30 10.66 2.65 19.85
N SER A 31 9.93 1.58 20.16
CA SER A 31 9.07 1.51 21.35
C SER A 31 9.84 1.40 22.66
N GLU A 32 11.00 0.74 22.66
CA GLU A 32 11.89 0.70 23.81
C GLU A 32 12.52 2.08 24.08
N GLN A 33 12.92 2.80 23.03
CA GLN A 33 13.51 4.13 23.17
C GLN A 33 12.51 5.17 23.72
N SER A 34 11.22 4.99 23.43
CA SER A 34 10.15 5.88 23.91
C SER A 34 9.54 5.44 25.26
N GLU A 35 9.95 4.28 25.80
CA GLU A 35 9.34 3.60 26.95
C GLU A 35 7.80 3.41 26.81
N GLN A 36 7.26 3.49 25.59
CA GLN A 36 5.83 3.43 25.29
C GLN A 36 5.56 2.84 23.90
N ILE A 37 4.74 1.80 23.83
CA ILE A 37 4.19 1.31 22.55
C ILE A 37 2.95 2.13 22.20
N SER A 38 2.97 2.81 21.05
CA SER A 38 1.82 3.57 20.55
C SER A 38 0.72 2.65 20.01
N LYS A 39 -0.52 3.15 19.95
CA LYS A 39 -1.65 2.44 19.33
C LYS A 39 -1.34 1.99 17.90
N ASP A 40 -0.71 2.87 17.14
CA ASP A 40 -0.36 2.61 15.74
C ASP A 40 0.69 1.49 15.67
N THR A 41 1.66 1.49 16.59
CA THR A 41 2.65 0.43 16.72
C THR A 41 2.02 -0.92 17.11
N ILE A 42 1.07 -0.95 18.04
CA ILE A 42 0.33 -2.18 18.41
C ILE A 42 -0.40 -2.76 17.19
N ASN A 43 -1.10 -1.90 16.44
CA ASN A 43 -1.84 -2.32 15.24
C ASN A 43 -0.90 -2.83 14.14
N GLU A 44 0.25 -2.19 13.97
CA GLU A 44 1.26 -2.56 12.99
C GLU A 44 1.87 -3.93 13.32
N ILE A 45 2.29 -4.15 14.57
CA ILE A 45 2.84 -5.43 15.04
C ILE A 45 1.80 -6.55 14.89
N PHE A 46 0.54 -6.29 15.28
CA PHE A 46 -0.57 -7.24 15.08
C PHE A 46 -0.70 -7.64 13.61
N ARG A 47 -0.69 -6.67 12.68
CA ARG A 47 -0.83 -6.95 11.25
C ARG A 47 0.35 -7.76 10.72
N ILE A 48 1.58 -7.39 11.08
CA ILE A 48 2.80 -8.10 10.66
C ILE A 48 2.72 -9.58 11.09
N MET A 49 2.44 -9.85 12.36
CA MET A 49 2.32 -11.22 12.86
C MET A 49 1.18 -12.00 12.20
N HIS A 50 0.05 -11.35 11.94
CA HIS A 50 -1.06 -11.95 11.20
C HIS A 50 -0.66 -12.37 9.77
N THR A 51 0.07 -11.51 9.06
CA THR A 51 0.57 -11.82 7.70
C THR A 51 1.60 -12.95 7.71
N ILE A 52 2.52 -12.98 8.68
CA ILE A 52 3.49 -14.08 8.83
C ILE A 52 2.78 -15.40 9.15
N LYS A 53 1.76 -15.40 10.03
CA LYS A 53 0.94 -16.59 10.31
C LYS A 53 0.30 -17.15 9.04
N GLY A 54 -0.38 -16.30 8.27
CA GLY A 54 -1.09 -16.70 7.05
C GLY A 54 -0.16 -17.26 5.97
N SER A 55 0.94 -16.56 5.70
CA SER A 55 1.94 -16.98 4.71
C SER A 55 2.64 -18.29 5.10
N SER A 56 2.99 -18.45 6.38
CA SER A 56 3.63 -19.67 6.89
C SER A 56 2.69 -20.89 6.88
N SER A 57 1.42 -20.68 7.22
CA SER A 57 0.39 -21.73 7.15
C SER A 57 0.17 -22.22 5.71
N MET A 58 0.21 -21.30 4.73
CA MET A 58 0.13 -21.63 3.29
C MET A 58 1.32 -22.49 2.84
N MET A 59 2.52 -22.16 3.32
CA MET A 59 3.74 -22.92 3.04
C MET A 59 3.85 -24.22 3.84
N ARG A 60 2.93 -24.46 4.79
CA ARG A 60 2.94 -25.56 5.77
C ARG A 60 4.19 -25.56 6.66
N PHE A 61 4.62 -24.36 7.05
CA PHE A 61 5.64 -24.14 8.08
C PHE A 61 4.93 -23.93 9.40
N ASP A 62 4.53 -25.04 10.02
CA ASP A 62 3.61 -25.05 11.15
C ASP A 62 4.24 -24.38 12.38
N GLY A 63 5.55 -24.55 12.61
CA GLY A 63 6.26 -23.92 13.71
C GLY A 63 6.30 -22.40 13.61
N ILE A 64 6.52 -21.84 12.41
CA ILE A 64 6.46 -20.40 12.18
C ILE A 64 5.04 -19.89 12.37
N ALA A 65 4.04 -20.60 11.82
CA ALA A 65 2.63 -20.22 11.94
C ALA A 65 2.16 -20.18 13.41
N GLU A 66 2.56 -21.16 14.23
CA GLU A 66 2.18 -21.23 15.65
C GLU A 66 2.79 -20.11 16.50
N ILE A 67 4.05 -19.74 16.24
CA ILE A 67 4.70 -18.60 16.91
C ILE A 67 4.02 -17.29 16.52
N ALA A 68 3.83 -17.06 15.23
CA ALA A 68 3.21 -15.86 14.72
C ALA A 68 1.77 -15.70 15.25
N HIS A 69 1.00 -16.79 15.30
CA HIS A 69 -0.32 -16.80 15.92
C HIS A 69 -0.28 -16.45 17.42
N SER A 70 0.65 -17.02 18.17
CA SER A 70 0.77 -16.73 19.61
C SER A 70 1.12 -15.26 19.86
N ALA A 71 2.03 -14.69 19.06
CA ALA A 71 2.38 -13.28 19.12
C ALA A 71 1.22 -12.37 18.69
N GLU A 72 0.49 -12.74 17.64
CA GLU A 72 -0.72 -12.05 17.20
C GLU A 72 -1.78 -11.99 18.32
N GLU A 73 -2.03 -13.10 19.02
CA GLU A 73 -2.98 -13.14 20.15
C GLU A 73 -2.59 -12.15 21.27
N LEU A 74 -1.29 -12.01 21.57
CA LEU A 74 -0.81 -11.04 22.55
C LEU A 74 -1.15 -9.61 22.14
N PHE A 75 -0.89 -9.25 20.88
CA PHE A 75 -1.14 -7.90 20.39
C PHE A 75 -2.62 -7.62 20.15
N LEU A 76 -3.44 -8.65 19.88
CA LEU A 76 -4.89 -8.53 19.87
C LEU A 76 -5.43 -8.07 21.23
N VAL A 77 -4.96 -8.68 22.31
CA VAL A 77 -5.38 -8.32 23.67
C VAL A 77 -4.93 -6.91 24.05
N LEU A 78 -3.70 -6.54 23.68
CA LEU A 78 -3.20 -5.17 23.90
C LEU A 78 -4.03 -4.14 23.12
N ARG A 79 -4.40 -4.46 21.88
CA ARG A 79 -5.25 -3.62 21.01
C ARG A 79 -6.64 -3.41 21.62
N GLU A 80 -7.26 -4.46 22.14
CA GLU A 80 -8.59 -4.39 22.78
C GLU A 80 -8.54 -3.71 24.16
N GLY A 81 -7.43 -3.87 24.89
CA GLY A 81 -7.24 -3.36 26.25
C GLY A 81 -6.92 -1.87 26.36
N GLU A 82 -6.36 -1.25 25.32
CA GLU A 82 -5.80 0.11 25.35
C GLU A 82 -6.77 1.19 25.88
N SER A 83 -8.06 1.08 25.53
CA SER A 83 -9.10 2.02 26.00
C SER A 83 -9.44 1.86 27.49
N ARG A 84 -9.23 0.66 28.05
CA ARG A 84 -9.59 0.28 29.43
C ARG A 84 -8.40 0.34 30.41
N LEU A 85 -7.18 0.29 29.89
CA LEU A 85 -5.91 0.36 30.64
C LEU A 85 -5.64 1.72 31.29
N LYS A 86 -6.31 2.80 30.85
CA LYS A 86 -6.10 4.17 31.39
C LYS A 86 -6.50 4.36 32.87
N SER A 87 -7.16 3.39 33.50
CA SER A 87 -7.68 3.52 34.88
C SER A 87 -6.83 2.85 35.98
N LYS A 88 -5.83 2.01 35.65
CA LYS A 88 -4.88 1.42 36.61
C LYS A 88 -3.45 1.64 36.13
N LYS A 89 -2.76 2.56 36.79
CA LYS A 89 -1.41 3.03 36.43
C LYS A 89 -0.26 2.11 36.92
N ASN A 90 -0.52 0.80 37.04
CA ASN A 90 0.48 -0.24 37.35
C ASN A 90 0.20 -1.40 36.40
N GLU A 91 1.03 -1.59 35.37
CA GLU A 91 2.17 -2.54 35.30
C GLU A 91 1.81 -3.61 34.25
N ILE A 92 1.79 -3.20 32.98
CA ILE A 92 2.18 -4.13 31.91
C ILE A 92 3.66 -3.80 31.69
N ASP A 93 4.54 -4.74 32.02
CA ASP A 93 5.96 -4.58 31.80
C ASP A 93 6.23 -4.74 30.30
N PHE A 94 6.34 -3.60 29.61
CA PHE A 94 6.59 -3.58 28.17
C PHE A 94 7.96 -4.14 27.81
N SER A 95 8.91 -4.19 28.75
CA SER A 95 10.20 -4.86 28.54
C SER A 95 10.00 -6.35 28.29
N GLU A 96 9.13 -7.01 29.06
CA GLU A 96 8.84 -8.44 28.88
C GLU A 96 8.12 -8.71 27.54
N ILE A 97 7.25 -7.81 27.09
CA ILE A 97 6.57 -7.94 25.79
C ILE A 97 7.58 -7.79 24.63
N SER A 98 8.46 -6.79 24.71
CA SER A 98 9.53 -6.59 23.72
C SER A 98 10.44 -7.82 23.64
N ASP A 99 10.87 -8.36 24.79
CA ASP A 99 11.70 -9.57 24.86
C ASP A 99 11.01 -10.78 24.22
N LEU A 100 9.71 -10.96 24.44
CA LEU A 100 8.94 -12.06 23.84
C LEU A 100 8.81 -11.92 22.32
N ILE A 101 8.66 -10.69 21.82
CA ILE A 101 8.58 -10.45 20.37
C ILE A 101 9.93 -10.58 19.70
N LEU A 102 11.01 -10.08 20.31
CA LEU A 102 12.38 -10.29 19.81
C LEU A 102 12.73 -11.79 19.79
N ALA A 103 12.38 -12.54 20.85
CA ALA A 103 12.55 -13.99 20.85
C ALA A 103 11.73 -14.69 19.76
N SER A 104 10.53 -14.19 19.45
CA SER A 104 9.70 -14.70 18.34
C SER A 104 10.36 -14.41 16.99
N ILE A 105 10.89 -13.20 16.80
CA ILE A 105 11.64 -12.82 15.60
C ILE A 105 12.85 -13.73 15.41
N ASP A 106 13.66 -13.94 16.45
CA ASP A 106 14.86 -14.76 16.39
C ASP A 106 14.55 -16.20 15.95
N VAL A 107 13.49 -16.80 16.49
CA VAL A 107 13.08 -18.15 16.11
C VAL A 107 12.57 -18.20 14.67
N ILE A 108 11.75 -17.22 14.25
CA ILE A 108 11.25 -17.17 12.87
C ILE A 108 12.40 -16.96 11.89
N LYS A 109 13.35 -16.05 12.18
CA LYS A 109 14.56 -15.85 11.36
C LYS A 109 15.38 -17.14 11.25
N ALA A 110 15.58 -17.85 12.35
CA ALA A 110 16.33 -19.10 12.34
C ALA A 110 15.63 -20.23 11.56
N GLU A 111 14.30 -20.27 11.55
CA GLU A 111 13.54 -21.19 10.67
C GLU A 111 13.65 -20.77 9.20
N VAL A 112 13.51 -19.47 8.90
CA VAL A 112 13.67 -18.93 7.54
C VAL A 112 15.07 -19.23 6.97
N GLU A 113 16.14 -19.03 7.76
CA GLU A 113 17.52 -19.36 7.36
C GLU A 113 17.69 -20.86 7.04
N ARG A 114 17.07 -21.75 7.82
CA ARG A 114 17.09 -23.20 7.58
C ARG A 114 16.32 -23.59 6.33
N ILE A 115 15.17 -22.96 6.11
CA ILE A 115 14.38 -23.11 4.89
C ILE A 115 15.21 -22.71 3.66
N THR A 116 15.93 -21.57 3.73
CA THR A 116 16.84 -21.12 2.67
C THR A 116 18.03 -22.06 2.47
N ALA A 117 18.50 -22.73 3.52
CA ALA A 117 19.54 -23.75 3.45
C ALA A 117 19.06 -25.11 2.89
N GLY A 118 17.75 -25.26 2.64
CA GLY A 118 17.13 -26.49 2.13
C GLY A 118 16.94 -27.58 3.19
N GLU A 119 16.99 -27.22 4.47
CA GLU A 119 16.68 -28.11 5.58
C GLU A 119 15.15 -28.27 5.73
N THR A 120 14.70 -29.38 6.34
CA THR A 120 13.28 -29.56 6.62
C THR A 120 12.84 -28.60 7.74
N PRO A 121 11.90 -27.66 7.49
CA PRO A 121 11.34 -26.84 8.54
C PRO A 121 10.70 -27.71 9.63
N ASP A 122 10.62 -27.18 10.85
CA ASP A 122 9.96 -27.80 12.01
C ASP A 122 10.63 -29.07 12.59
N HIS A 123 11.82 -29.46 12.12
CA HIS A 123 12.39 -30.76 12.51
C HIS A 123 13.26 -30.76 13.79
N ASP A 124 13.70 -29.60 14.31
CA ASP A 124 14.68 -29.54 15.42
C ASP A 124 14.53 -28.40 16.45
N VAL A 125 13.56 -27.47 16.31
CA VAL A 125 13.37 -26.39 17.29
C VAL A 125 12.09 -26.61 18.10
N ASP A 126 12.27 -26.79 19.41
CA ASP A 126 11.17 -26.81 20.36
C ASP A 126 10.65 -25.38 20.58
N THR A 127 9.60 -25.01 19.83
CA THR A 127 8.93 -23.71 19.90
C THR A 127 7.96 -23.63 21.10
N ALA A 128 7.62 -24.77 21.72
CA ALA A 128 6.65 -24.86 22.79
C ALA A 128 6.99 -24.00 24.03
N PRO A 129 8.25 -23.91 24.50
CA PRO A 129 8.61 -23.08 25.66
C PRO A 129 8.38 -21.58 25.43
N LEU A 130 8.55 -21.10 24.19
CA LEU A 130 8.31 -19.69 23.85
C LEU A 130 6.80 -19.43 23.73
N ILE A 131 6.08 -20.31 23.05
CA ILE A 131 4.62 -20.25 22.91
C ILE A 131 3.93 -20.26 24.29
N ASP A 132 4.39 -21.11 25.21
CA ASP A 132 3.85 -21.17 26.57
C ASP A 132 4.10 -19.87 27.35
N LYS A 133 5.29 -19.28 27.22
CA LYS A 133 5.59 -17.97 27.81
C LYS A 133 4.68 -16.86 27.27
N ILE A 134 4.48 -16.81 25.95
CA ILE A 134 3.59 -15.83 25.32
C ILE A 134 2.16 -16.02 25.83
N LYS A 135 1.66 -17.27 25.89
CA LYS A 135 0.31 -17.59 26.40
C LYS A 135 0.14 -17.23 27.88
N ASP A 136 1.16 -17.42 28.70
CA ASP A 136 1.12 -17.02 30.10
C ASP A 136 1.08 -15.50 30.25
N HIS A 137 1.83 -14.76 29.42
CA HIS A 137 1.78 -13.29 29.41
C HIS A 137 0.42 -12.77 28.90
N VAL A 138 -0.15 -13.40 27.86
CA VAL A 138 -1.54 -13.14 27.41
C VAL A 138 -2.54 -13.28 28.56
N ARG A 139 -2.42 -14.33 29.40
CA ARG A 139 -3.29 -14.54 30.56
C ARG A 139 -3.11 -13.45 31.61
N GLN A 140 -1.88 -13.00 31.87
CA GLN A 140 -1.59 -11.91 32.81
C GLN A 140 -2.17 -10.58 32.34
N VAL A 141 -2.02 -10.25 31.05
CA VAL A 141 -2.60 -9.04 30.45
C VAL A 141 -4.14 -9.11 30.50
N LYS A 142 -4.74 -10.24 30.11
CA LYS A 142 -6.20 -10.46 30.21
C LYS A 142 -6.72 -10.34 31.65
N ALA A 143 -5.98 -10.83 32.65
CA ALA A 143 -6.36 -10.72 34.06
C ALA A 143 -6.24 -9.29 34.62
N SER A 144 -5.36 -8.48 34.03
CA SER A 144 -5.16 -7.07 34.39
C SER A 144 -6.22 -6.14 33.79
N ILE A 145 -6.87 -6.57 32.70
CA ILE A 145 -7.99 -5.89 32.04
C ILE A 145 -9.30 -6.36 32.69
N ASP A 146 -10.05 -5.46 33.33
CA ASP A 146 -11.34 -5.78 33.95
C ASP A 146 -12.39 -6.07 32.87
N PHE A 147 -12.51 -7.34 32.48
CA PHE A 147 -13.63 -7.84 31.67
C PHE A 147 -14.86 -8.02 32.56
N GLN A 148 -15.45 -6.92 33.05
CA GLN A 148 -16.83 -6.99 33.53
C GLN A 148 -17.75 -7.23 32.34
N LYS A 149 -18.53 -8.30 32.46
CA LYS A 149 -19.50 -8.83 31.50
C LYS A 149 -20.50 -7.76 31.04
N GLU A 150 -20.58 -7.60 29.73
CA GLU A 150 -21.80 -7.29 28.98
C GLU A 150 -21.57 -7.77 27.55
N ASP A 151 -21.92 -9.04 27.28
CA ASP A 151 -22.89 -9.40 26.25
C ASP A 151 -22.96 -10.92 26.05
N GLU A 152 -24.14 -11.34 25.62
CA GLU A 152 -24.71 -12.68 25.70
C GLU A 152 -23.94 -13.76 24.92
N ALA A 153 -24.06 -14.98 25.44
CA ALA A 153 -23.46 -16.19 24.92
C ALA A 153 -23.88 -16.51 23.48
N ILE A 154 -22.90 -16.86 22.64
CA ILE A 154 -23.09 -17.77 21.52
C ILE A 154 -22.06 -18.91 21.71
N PRO A 155 -22.48 -20.18 21.84
CA PRO A 155 -21.59 -21.25 22.26
C PRO A 155 -20.71 -21.74 21.10
N TYR A 156 -19.39 -21.73 21.31
CA TYR A 156 -18.47 -22.57 20.53
C TYR A 156 -18.65 -24.04 20.96
N SER A 157 -19.19 -24.87 20.07
CA SER A 157 -19.17 -26.33 20.23
C SER A 157 -17.93 -26.90 19.55
N THR A 158 -16.93 -27.27 20.36
CA THR A 158 -15.94 -28.29 20.03
C THR A 158 -16.62 -29.64 19.92
N GLU A 159 -16.64 -30.26 18.73
CA GLU A 159 -16.80 -31.71 18.61
C GLU A 159 -15.80 -32.30 17.60
N LYS A 160 -14.90 -33.10 18.15
CA LYS A 160 -14.11 -34.12 17.45
C LYS A 160 -15.07 -35.11 16.78
N LYS A 161 -14.83 -35.46 15.51
CA LYS A 161 -15.40 -36.68 14.91
C LYS A 161 -14.31 -37.67 14.57
N GLN A 162 -14.39 -38.82 15.24
CA GLN A 162 -13.67 -40.05 14.99
C GLN A 162 -14.10 -40.68 13.67
N GLU A 163 -13.13 -41.29 12.99
CA GLU A 163 -13.31 -42.22 11.88
C GLU A 163 -14.04 -43.50 12.31
N HIS A 164 -14.90 -44.03 11.43
CA HIS A 164 -15.07 -45.47 11.28
C HIS A 164 -15.52 -45.82 9.85
N ALA A 165 -14.81 -46.79 9.28
CA ALA A 165 -15.02 -47.41 7.98
C ALA A 165 -16.22 -48.37 7.96
N ASP A 166 -16.86 -48.55 6.79
CA ASP A 166 -17.08 -49.88 6.21
C ASP A 166 -17.58 -49.85 4.74
N GLU A 167 -17.21 -50.92 4.04
CA GLU A 167 -17.21 -51.16 2.59
C GLU A 167 -18.59 -51.44 1.92
N LYS A 168 -18.71 -51.09 0.62
CA LYS A 168 -18.77 -51.99 -0.58
C LYS A 168 -19.83 -51.68 -1.67
N SER A 169 -19.33 -51.74 -2.92
CA SER A 169 -19.98 -51.98 -4.24
C SER A 169 -20.88 -50.87 -4.83
N GLY A 170 -20.84 -50.47 -6.11
CA GLY A 170 -20.04 -50.85 -7.28
C GLY A 170 -20.49 -50.01 -8.50
N ASP A 171 -19.53 -49.59 -9.31
CA ASP A 171 -19.56 -49.17 -10.73
C ASP A 171 -20.75 -48.37 -11.33
N MET A 172 -20.54 -47.06 -11.55
CA MET A 172 -20.47 -46.49 -12.92
C MET A 172 -19.95 -45.03 -12.93
N ALA A 173 -18.82 -44.85 -13.62
CA ALA A 173 -18.50 -43.75 -14.55
C ALA A 173 -18.52 -42.27 -14.09
N GLY A 174 -17.37 -41.79 -13.64
CA GLY A 174 -16.52 -40.94 -14.51
C GLY A 174 -16.82 -39.45 -14.71
N ALA A 175 -17.90 -38.86 -14.18
CA ALA A 175 -18.17 -37.42 -14.39
C ALA A 175 -18.51 -36.61 -13.12
N GLU A 176 -18.81 -37.25 -11.99
CA GLU A 176 -19.25 -36.54 -10.77
C GLU A 176 -18.15 -36.34 -9.70
N LYS A 177 -16.94 -36.89 -9.91
CA LYS A 177 -15.84 -36.76 -8.94
C LYS A 177 -14.95 -35.52 -9.12
N ALA A 178 -15.24 -34.67 -10.10
CA ALA A 178 -14.58 -33.38 -10.28
C ALA A 178 -15.36 -32.20 -9.67
N LEU A 179 -16.63 -32.39 -9.28
CA LEU A 179 -17.48 -31.32 -8.75
C LEU A 179 -17.40 -31.13 -7.22
N ALA A 180 -16.81 -32.05 -6.46
CA ALA A 180 -16.75 -31.97 -4.99
C ALA A 180 -15.50 -31.23 -4.44
N ALA A 181 -14.67 -30.64 -5.31
CA ALA A 181 -13.50 -29.83 -4.91
C ALA A 181 -13.78 -28.31 -4.91
N CYS A 182 -14.98 -27.89 -5.32
CA CYS A 182 -15.43 -26.51 -5.26
C CYS A 182 -16.38 -26.37 -4.06
N GLY A 183 -15.92 -25.77 -2.98
CA GLY A 183 -16.70 -25.57 -1.75
C GLY A 183 -17.89 -24.61 -1.94
N PHE A 184 -18.98 -25.08 -2.56
CA PHE A 184 -20.28 -24.42 -2.56
C PHE A 184 -21.26 -25.20 -1.70
N THR A 185 -21.70 -24.59 -0.59
CA THR A 185 -23.02 -24.88 -0.03
C THR A 185 -23.98 -23.88 -0.66
N ASP A 186 -24.91 -24.39 -1.46
CA ASP A 186 -25.88 -23.63 -2.27
C ASP A 186 -27.05 -23.07 -1.44
N THR A 187 -26.74 -22.43 -0.32
CA THR A 187 -27.71 -21.76 0.54
C THR A 187 -27.13 -20.43 1.00
N LEU A 188 -27.62 -19.33 0.42
CA LEU A 188 -27.47 -17.98 0.95
C LEU A 188 -27.91 -17.95 2.42
N PRO A 189 -27.06 -17.53 3.38
CA PRO A 189 -27.55 -17.14 4.69
C PRO A 189 -28.43 -15.90 4.49
N GLU A 190 -29.70 -16.00 4.90
CA GLU A 190 -30.59 -14.85 4.98
C GLU A 190 -30.00 -13.79 5.93
N VAL A 191 -29.95 -12.55 5.43
CA VAL A 191 -29.57 -11.30 6.11
C VAL A 191 -28.09 -11.20 6.52
N THR A 192 -27.30 -10.54 5.68
CA THR A 192 -25.92 -10.16 6.01
C THR A 192 -25.91 -9.17 7.17
N LYS A 193 -25.19 -9.49 8.26
CA LYS A 193 -25.02 -8.65 9.47
C LYS A 193 -24.40 -7.27 9.18
N TYR A 194 -23.68 -7.16 8.07
CA TYR A 194 -22.89 -6.01 7.66
C TYR A 194 -23.68 -5.05 6.77
N LYS A 195 -23.56 -3.75 7.03
CA LYS A 195 -24.34 -2.71 6.32
C LYS A 195 -23.73 -2.21 5.01
N LYS A 196 -22.43 -2.44 4.79
CA LYS A 196 -21.72 -1.90 3.63
C LYS A 196 -21.07 -3.00 2.81
N ARG A 197 -21.09 -2.82 1.49
CA ARG A 197 -20.45 -3.70 0.52
C ARG A 197 -19.40 -2.92 -0.25
N TYR A 198 -18.33 -3.60 -0.58
CA TYR A 198 -17.17 -3.03 -1.23
C TYR A 198 -16.73 -3.87 -2.43
N LYS A 199 -16.18 -3.22 -3.45
CA LYS A 199 -15.35 -3.83 -4.50
C LYS A 199 -13.96 -3.22 -4.40
N ALA A 200 -12.94 -4.05 -4.25
CA ALA A 200 -11.54 -3.67 -4.36
C ALA A 200 -10.94 -4.29 -5.64
N VAL A 201 -10.12 -3.53 -6.35
CA VAL A 201 -9.28 -4.03 -7.45
C VAL A 201 -7.84 -3.71 -7.12
N ILE A 202 -7.05 -4.76 -6.98
CA ILE A 202 -5.68 -4.72 -6.47
C ILE A 202 -4.71 -4.97 -7.62
N PHE A 203 -3.80 -4.04 -7.84
CA PHE A 203 -2.76 -4.19 -8.83
C PHE A 203 -1.40 -4.27 -8.14
N PHE A 204 -0.67 -5.33 -8.40
CA PHE A 204 0.70 -5.48 -7.92
C PHE A 204 1.72 -4.82 -8.86
N GLU A 205 2.92 -4.57 -8.34
CA GLU A 205 4.07 -4.08 -9.09
C GLU A 205 4.47 -5.03 -10.22
N MET A 206 4.90 -4.48 -11.36
CA MET A 206 5.28 -5.29 -12.53
C MET A 206 6.56 -6.07 -12.23
N GLY A 207 6.54 -7.38 -12.44
CA GLY A 207 7.68 -8.26 -12.14
C GLY A 207 7.84 -8.56 -10.65
N CYS A 208 6.80 -8.34 -9.83
CA CYS A 208 6.80 -8.78 -8.43
C CYS A 208 6.80 -10.32 -8.30
N GLU A 209 6.41 -11.04 -9.38
CA GLU A 209 6.27 -12.49 -9.51
C GLU A 209 5.39 -13.12 -8.42
N MET A 210 4.59 -14.15 -8.72
CA MET A 210 3.67 -14.76 -7.74
C MET A 210 2.57 -13.83 -7.21
N GLU A 211 1.99 -13.03 -8.12
CA GLU A 211 0.78 -12.24 -7.88
C GLU A 211 -0.34 -13.10 -7.29
N SER A 212 -0.40 -14.37 -7.67
CA SER A 212 -1.26 -15.40 -7.09
C SER A 212 -1.08 -15.55 -5.57
N VAL A 213 0.15 -15.73 -5.08
CA VAL A 213 0.38 -15.91 -3.64
C VAL A 213 -0.06 -14.67 -2.85
N ARG A 214 0.24 -13.48 -3.36
CA ARG A 214 -0.16 -12.21 -2.73
C ARG A 214 -1.67 -12.04 -2.69
N SER A 215 -2.34 -12.33 -3.80
CA SER A 215 -3.80 -12.35 -3.86
C SER A 215 -4.40 -13.29 -2.81
N TYR A 216 -3.81 -14.48 -2.62
CA TYR A 216 -4.28 -15.45 -1.63
C TYR A 216 -4.09 -14.94 -0.19
N MET A 217 -2.90 -14.45 0.16
CA MET A 217 -2.61 -13.88 1.49
C MET A 217 -3.53 -12.70 1.82
N LEU A 218 -3.83 -11.87 0.81
CA LEU A 218 -4.71 -10.72 0.96
C LEU A 218 -6.15 -11.15 1.26
N ILE A 219 -6.66 -12.19 0.60
CA ILE A 219 -7.98 -12.76 0.92
C ILE A 219 -8.00 -13.31 2.34
N HIS A 220 -6.96 -14.04 2.75
CA HIS A 220 -6.92 -14.60 4.09
C HIS A 220 -6.86 -13.51 5.17
N SER A 221 -6.12 -12.43 4.93
CA SER A 221 -6.09 -11.28 5.85
C SER A 221 -7.42 -10.52 5.90
N LEU A 222 -8.17 -10.52 4.79
CA LEU A 222 -9.47 -9.85 4.68
C LEU A 222 -10.59 -10.61 5.40
N GLN A 223 -10.48 -11.93 5.54
CA GLN A 223 -11.48 -12.80 6.21
C GLN A 223 -11.77 -12.41 7.67
N ASP A 224 -10.81 -11.78 8.35
CA ASP A 224 -10.96 -11.38 9.75
C ASP A 224 -11.80 -10.10 9.92
N ILE A 225 -11.90 -9.29 8.87
CA ILE A 225 -12.54 -7.96 8.92
C ILE A 225 -13.68 -7.80 7.91
N ALA A 226 -13.98 -8.85 7.14
CA ALA A 226 -15.03 -8.84 6.13
C ALA A 226 -15.71 -10.21 5.97
N ALA A 227 -16.92 -10.20 5.43
CA ALA A 227 -17.72 -11.37 5.08
C ALA A 227 -18.12 -11.34 3.60
N ASP A 228 -18.76 -12.41 3.13
CA ASP A 228 -19.22 -12.55 1.74
C ASP A 228 -18.13 -12.32 0.68
N ILE A 229 -16.88 -12.67 1.02
CA ILE A 229 -15.72 -12.41 0.19
C ILE A 229 -15.78 -13.27 -1.08
N ARG A 230 -15.81 -12.61 -2.24
CA ARG A 230 -15.72 -13.22 -3.57
C ARG A 230 -14.60 -12.55 -4.33
N TYR A 231 -13.86 -13.28 -5.15
CA TYR A 231 -12.72 -12.71 -5.84
C TYR A 231 -12.49 -13.34 -7.21
N LEU A 232 -11.75 -12.62 -8.05
CA LEU A 232 -11.45 -13.01 -9.42
C LEU A 232 -9.98 -12.70 -9.74
N PRO A 233 -9.21 -13.69 -10.25
CA PRO A 233 -9.62 -15.06 -10.60
C PRO A 233 -9.92 -15.93 -9.37
N GLY A 234 -10.91 -16.83 -9.48
CA GLY A 234 -11.34 -17.69 -8.37
C GLY A 234 -10.38 -18.82 -8.03
N ASN A 235 -9.52 -19.23 -8.96
CA ASN A 235 -8.44 -20.18 -8.71
C ASN A 235 -7.10 -19.43 -8.71
N ILE A 236 -6.67 -19.05 -7.52
CA ILE A 236 -5.45 -18.26 -7.30
C ILE A 236 -4.24 -19.19 -7.11
N ALA A 237 -4.45 -20.41 -6.59
CA ALA A 237 -3.37 -21.33 -6.20
C ALA A 237 -2.68 -22.01 -7.41
N ASP A 238 -3.39 -22.15 -8.53
CA ASP A 238 -2.84 -22.69 -9.76
C ASP A 238 -2.46 -21.51 -10.67
N GLY A 239 -1.17 -21.35 -11.02
CA GLY A 239 -0.57 -20.17 -11.69
C GLY A 239 -1.22 -19.65 -12.99
N ALA A 240 -2.30 -20.28 -13.48
CA ALA A 240 -3.19 -19.75 -14.51
C ALA A 240 -3.88 -18.42 -14.13
N GLY A 241 -4.00 -18.12 -12.83
CA GLY A 241 -4.56 -16.85 -12.34
C GLY A 241 -3.62 -15.65 -12.46
N GLU A 242 -2.30 -15.85 -12.55
CA GLU A 242 -1.31 -14.77 -12.50
C GLU A 242 -1.38 -13.82 -13.70
N GLU A 243 -1.65 -14.33 -14.89
CA GLU A 243 -1.81 -13.50 -16.09
C GLU A 243 -3.06 -12.63 -16.01
N ILE A 244 -4.15 -13.17 -15.43
CA ILE A 244 -5.39 -12.43 -15.18
C ILE A 244 -5.16 -11.35 -14.12
N ILE A 245 -4.49 -11.68 -13.01
CA ILE A 245 -4.17 -10.71 -11.95
C ILE A 245 -3.27 -9.58 -12.49
N ARG A 246 -2.25 -9.90 -13.28
CA ARG A 246 -1.36 -8.91 -13.92
C ARG A 246 -2.11 -8.00 -14.88
N ARG A 247 -3.00 -8.56 -15.70
CA ARG A 247 -3.69 -7.84 -16.77
C ARG A 247 -4.85 -6.98 -16.25
N ASP A 248 -5.69 -7.60 -15.41
CA ASP A 248 -7.02 -7.12 -15.03
C ASP A 248 -7.11 -6.68 -13.55
N GLY A 249 -6.05 -6.92 -12.77
CA GLY A 249 -6.04 -6.69 -11.33
C GLY A 249 -6.75 -7.81 -10.58
N PHE A 250 -6.37 -8.03 -9.33
CA PHE A 250 -7.04 -8.96 -8.44
C PHE A 250 -8.31 -8.30 -7.87
N GLN A 251 -9.47 -8.79 -8.30
CA GLN A 251 -10.76 -8.19 -7.95
C GLN A 251 -11.36 -8.90 -6.74
N ILE A 252 -11.88 -8.15 -5.78
CA ILE A 252 -12.43 -8.66 -4.53
C ILE A 252 -13.72 -7.92 -4.22
N TRP A 253 -14.81 -8.64 -3.99
CA TRP A 253 -16.08 -8.14 -3.48
C TRP A 253 -16.29 -8.66 -2.08
N PHE A 254 -16.69 -7.81 -1.14
CA PHE A 254 -16.85 -8.20 0.26
C PHE A 254 -17.81 -7.26 1.00
N SER A 255 -18.35 -7.73 2.12
CA SER A 255 -19.18 -6.96 3.06
C SER A 255 -18.36 -6.66 4.32
N SER A 256 -18.38 -5.42 4.82
CA SER A 256 -17.65 -5.05 6.05
C SER A 256 -18.35 -3.91 6.80
N ASP A 257 -18.16 -3.85 8.12
CA ASP A 257 -18.62 -2.72 8.96
C ASP A 257 -17.59 -1.58 9.02
N TYR A 258 -16.38 -1.81 8.51
CA TYR A 258 -15.31 -0.82 8.45
C TYR A 258 -15.64 0.28 7.43
N THR A 259 -15.12 1.48 7.67
CA THR A 259 -15.28 2.63 6.78
C THR A 259 -14.43 2.48 5.51
N TYR A 260 -14.76 3.27 4.48
CA TYR A 260 -13.96 3.33 3.25
C TYR A 260 -12.47 3.60 3.54
N GLU A 261 -12.18 4.53 4.45
CA GLU A 261 -10.80 4.91 4.80
C GLU A 261 -10.06 3.78 5.52
N GLU A 262 -10.72 3.07 6.44
CA GLU A 262 -10.14 1.90 7.11
C GLU A 262 -9.88 0.75 6.14
N MET A 263 -10.82 0.49 5.21
CA MET A 263 -10.62 -0.53 4.17
C MET A 263 -9.54 -0.13 3.18
N TYR A 264 -9.48 1.13 2.76
CA TYR A 264 -8.44 1.65 1.89
C TYR A 264 -7.06 1.53 2.54
N ASN A 265 -6.95 1.88 3.81
CA ASN A 265 -5.71 1.74 4.58
C ASN A 265 -5.28 0.28 4.72
N PHE A 266 -6.23 -0.64 5.01
CA PHE A 266 -5.95 -2.08 5.07
C PHE A 266 -5.29 -2.56 3.77
N PHE A 267 -5.91 -2.28 2.63
CA PHE A 267 -5.34 -2.72 1.35
C PHE A 267 -4.07 -1.97 0.95
N SER A 268 -3.93 -0.69 1.33
CA SER A 268 -2.75 0.13 1.03
C SER A 268 -1.47 -0.37 1.71
N GLN A 269 -1.61 -1.22 2.73
CA GLN A 269 -0.51 -1.88 3.43
C GLN A 269 -0.04 -3.17 2.74
N THR A 270 -0.65 -3.53 1.61
CA THR A 270 -0.25 -4.70 0.82
C THR A 270 1.14 -4.49 0.22
N ILE A 271 2.04 -5.43 0.45
CA ILE A 271 3.41 -5.41 -0.08
C ILE A 271 3.35 -5.54 -1.62
N PHE A 272 4.20 -4.78 -2.32
CA PHE A 272 4.23 -4.70 -3.79
C PHE A 272 2.92 -4.21 -4.41
N LEU A 273 2.12 -3.43 -3.69
CA LEU A 273 0.95 -2.77 -4.24
C LEU A 273 1.35 -1.61 -5.17
N ARG A 274 1.03 -1.75 -6.46
CA ARG A 274 1.13 -0.66 -7.44
C ARG A 274 -0.01 0.34 -7.28
N SER A 275 -1.24 -0.18 -7.16
CA SER A 275 -2.44 0.64 -7.00
C SER A 275 -3.61 -0.18 -6.49
N ILE A 276 -4.50 0.46 -5.73
CA ILE A 276 -5.82 -0.04 -5.37
C ILE A 276 -6.91 0.87 -5.93
N GLU A 277 -7.96 0.26 -6.47
CA GLU A 277 -9.24 0.91 -6.74
C GLU A 277 -10.30 0.34 -5.79
N LEU A 278 -10.77 1.13 -4.82
CA LEU A 278 -11.80 0.72 -3.85
C LEU A 278 -13.12 1.47 -4.13
N PHE A 279 -14.21 0.73 -4.14
CA PHE A 279 -15.57 1.22 -4.40
C PHE A 279 -16.52 0.76 -3.29
N GLU A 280 -17.34 1.65 -2.75
CA GLU A 280 -18.50 1.29 -1.91
C GLU A 280 -19.72 1.05 -2.81
N ILE A 281 -20.44 -0.05 -2.60
CA ILE A 281 -21.53 -0.53 -3.46
C ILE A 281 -22.85 -0.42 -2.69
N ASP A 282 -23.85 0.26 -3.28
CA ASP A 282 -25.20 0.35 -2.73
C ASP A 282 -26.03 -0.93 -3.00
N GLU A 283 -26.97 -1.26 -2.10
CA GLU A 283 -27.84 -2.46 -2.09
C GLU A 283 -28.67 -2.72 -3.37
N HIS A 284 -28.68 -1.83 -4.38
CA HIS A 284 -29.60 -1.88 -5.53
C HIS A 284 -28.98 -2.26 -6.88
N VAL A 285 -27.72 -2.70 -6.94
CA VAL A 285 -27.13 -3.25 -8.18
C VAL A 285 -27.01 -4.76 -8.06
N GLU A 286 -28.14 -5.45 -8.17
CA GLU A 286 -28.26 -6.92 -8.07
C GLU A 286 -28.11 -7.64 -9.44
N SER A 287 -27.55 -6.96 -10.47
CA SER A 287 -27.56 -7.48 -11.85
C SER A 287 -26.19 -7.77 -12.48
N GLU A 288 -25.08 -7.69 -11.74
CA GLU A 288 -23.74 -8.10 -12.24
C GLU A 288 -23.15 -9.22 -11.38
N HIS A 289 -23.93 -10.27 -11.15
CA HIS A 289 -23.42 -11.51 -10.57
C HIS A 289 -23.06 -12.47 -11.71
N PRO A 290 -21.78 -12.78 -11.98
CA PRO A 290 -21.45 -13.91 -12.83
C PRO A 290 -21.86 -15.18 -12.07
N LYS A 291 -22.80 -15.94 -12.63
CA LYS A 291 -23.11 -17.29 -12.15
C LYS A 291 -21.93 -18.20 -12.51
N THR A 292 -21.37 -18.87 -11.51
CA THR A 292 -20.31 -19.86 -11.66
C THR A 292 -20.89 -21.21 -12.06
N ASP A 293 -21.42 -21.31 -13.28
CA ASP A 293 -21.69 -22.62 -13.90
C ASP A 293 -21.76 -22.45 -15.41
N ASP A 294 -20.59 -22.22 -16.00
CA ASP A 294 -20.23 -22.63 -17.34
C ASP A 294 -18.76 -22.26 -17.48
N THR A 295 -18.02 -23.05 -18.27
CA THR A 295 -16.69 -22.71 -18.76
C THR A 295 -16.74 -21.36 -19.49
N PHE A 296 -16.67 -20.26 -18.73
CA PHE A 296 -16.62 -18.91 -19.26
C PHE A 296 -15.19 -18.66 -19.69
N ILE A 297 -14.92 -18.91 -20.97
CA ILE A 297 -13.88 -18.21 -21.71
C ILE A 297 -14.32 -16.74 -21.68
N PRO A 298 -13.63 -15.83 -20.97
CA PRO A 298 -14.08 -14.46 -20.90
C PRO A 298 -13.98 -13.83 -22.27
N ASP A 299 -15.13 -13.40 -22.78
CA ASP A 299 -15.18 -12.50 -23.93
C ASP A 299 -14.38 -11.24 -23.57
N THR A 300 -13.46 -10.92 -24.46
CA THR A 300 -12.34 -9.99 -24.31
C THR A 300 -12.73 -8.51 -24.28
N SER A 301 -13.92 -8.16 -23.79
CA SER A 301 -14.46 -6.81 -23.95
C SER A 301 -14.28 -5.89 -22.74
N GLU A 302 -14.40 -6.30 -21.47
CA GLU A 302 -14.60 -5.33 -20.36
C GLU A 302 -13.33 -4.72 -19.71
N SER A 303 -12.30 -5.51 -19.42
CA SER A 303 -11.03 -4.96 -18.89
C SER A 303 -10.19 -4.28 -19.98
N VAL A 304 -10.40 -4.74 -21.22
CA VAL A 304 -10.03 -4.05 -22.44
C VAL A 304 -10.89 -2.79 -22.59
N GLU A 305 -12.20 -2.76 -22.31
CA GLU A 305 -13.07 -1.57 -22.41
C GLU A 305 -12.75 -0.44 -21.44
N MET A 306 -12.02 -0.64 -20.34
CA MET A 306 -11.63 0.48 -19.47
C MET A 306 -10.34 1.16 -19.95
N LYS A 307 -9.35 0.36 -20.44
CA LYS A 307 -8.12 0.85 -21.09
C LYS A 307 -8.41 1.33 -22.53
N MET A 308 -9.19 0.56 -23.29
CA MET A 308 -9.79 0.92 -24.57
C MET A 308 -10.82 2.01 -24.40
N GLY A 309 -11.65 2.13 -23.36
CA GLY A 309 -12.64 3.22 -23.26
C GLY A 309 -12.00 4.62 -23.23
N ARG A 310 -10.79 4.71 -22.65
CA ARG A 310 -9.96 5.93 -22.67
C ARG A 310 -9.28 6.15 -24.03
N LEU A 311 -8.84 5.09 -24.70
CA LEU A 311 -8.24 5.09 -26.05
C LEU A 311 -9.25 5.19 -27.20
N HIS A 312 -10.45 4.66 -27.04
CA HIS A 312 -11.55 4.53 -27.98
C HIS A 312 -12.22 5.89 -28.16
N ASN A 313 -12.30 6.67 -27.08
CA ASN A 313 -12.59 8.10 -27.16
C ASN A 313 -11.54 8.87 -27.99
N VAL A 314 -10.26 8.47 -27.99
CA VAL A 314 -9.19 9.09 -28.81
C VAL A 314 -9.27 8.64 -30.27
N LEU A 315 -9.57 7.36 -30.52
CA LEU A 315 -9.83 6.80 -31.86
C LEU A 315 -11.04 7.49 -32.51
N MET A 316 -12.14 7.65 -31.76
CA MET A 316 -13.38 8.28 -32.24
C MET A 316 -13.24 9.80 -32.44
N GLN A 317 -12.48 10.52 -31.60
CA GLN A 317 -12.28 11.97 -31.75
C GLN A 317 -11.35 12.33 -32.93
N ASN A 318 -10.43 11.44 -33.31
CA ASN A 318 -9.47 11.67 -34.40
C ASN A 318 -9.73 10.81 -35.64
N ASN A 319 -10.87 10.10 -35.68
CA ASN A 319 -11.36 9.33 -36.84
C ASN A 319 -10.48 8.13 -37.26
N PHE A 320 -9.74 7.53 -36.32
CA PHE A 320 -8.96 6.31 -36.56
C PHE A 320 -9.84 5.07 -36.44
N LYS A 321 -9.65 4.09 -37.35
CA LYS A 321 -10.52 2.91 -37.48
C LYS A 321 -10.15 1.79 -36.51
N ASP A 322 -8.88 1.69 -36.15
CA ASP A 322 -8.38 0.68 -35.22
C ASP A 322 -7.12 1.18 -34.50
N PHE A 323 -6.68 0.40 -33.51
CA PHE A 323 -5.53 0.74 -32.68
C PHE A 323 -4.19 0.67 -33.43
N SER A 324 -4.10 -0.15 -34.49
CA SER A 324 -2.92 -0.25 -35.34
C SER A 324 -2.71 1.04 -36.14
N GLU A 325 -3.79 1.62 -36.69
CA GLU A 325 -3.76 2.90 -37.40
C GLU A 325 -3.33 4.06 -36.47
N TYR A 326 -3.74 4.00 -35.20
CA TYR A 326 -3.31 4.97 -34.19
C TYR A 326 -1.85 4.79 -33.76
N LEU A 327 -1.36 3.55 -33.62
CA LEU A 327 0.05 3.26 -33.38
C LEU A 327 0.94 3.71 -34.56
N ASP A 328 0.50 3.47 -35.79
CA ASP A 328 1.18 3.96 -36.99
C ASP A 328 1.18 5.50 -37.06
N HIS A 329 0.09 6.16 -36.65
CA HIS A 329 0.03 7.61 -36.49
C HIS A 329 1.00 8.13 -35.42
N ILE A 330 1.07 7.47 -34.26
CA ILE A 330 2.02 7.81 -33.19
C ILE A 330 3.47 7.66 -33.68
N MET A 331 3.77 6.56 -34.37
CA MET A 331 5.12 6.25 -34.89
C MET A 331 5.53 7.16 -36.05
N SER A 332 4.57 7.73 -36.78
CA SER A 332 4.81 8.67 -37.89
C SER A 332 4.76 10.15 -37.47
N ASP A 333 4.28 10.46 -36.27
CA ASP A 333 4.21 11.83 -35.74
C ASP A 333 5.59 12.33 -35.29
N THR A 334 6.23 13.13 -36.16
CA THR A 334 7.50 13.80 -35.87
C THR A 334 7.39 14.98 -34.89
N THR A 335 6.17 15.39 -34.50
CA THR A 335 5.92 16.49 -33.56
C THR A 335 5.82 16.04 -32.10
N GLY A 336 5.61 14.74 -31.87
CA GLY A 336 5.50 14.14 -30.53
C GLY A 336 4.18 14.43 -29.80
N TYR A 337 3.18 14.97 -30.48
CA TYR A 337 1.86 15.31 -29.93
C TYR A 337 0.99 14.05 -29.69
N ALA A 338 1.06 13.08 -30.62
CA ALA A 338 0.31 11.83 -30.53
C ALA A 338 0.79 10.95 -29.37
N VAL A 339 2.11 10.83 -29.18
CA VAL A 339 2.74 10.15 -28.02
C VAL A 339 2.33 10.82 -26.71
N MET A 340 2.34 12.16 -26.66
CA MET A 340 1.97 12.92 -25.45
C MET A 340 0.50 12.69 -25.04
N THR A 341 -0.39 12.63 -26.03
CA THR A 341 -1.82 12.37 -25.81
C THR A 341 -2.07 10.97 -25.26
N LEU A 342 -1.28 9.99 -25.69
CA LEU A 342 -1.33 8.62 -25.16
C LEU A 342 -0.85 8.56 -23.70
N VAL A 343 0.29 9.19 -23.40
CA VAL A 343 0.85 9.27 -22.04
C VAL A 343 -0.14 9.94 -21.08
N ASP A 344 -0.79 11.04 -21.49
CA ASP A 344 -1.82 11.76 -20.73
C ASP A 344 -3.07 10.91 -20.37
N ARG A 345 -3.31 9.83 -21.11
CA ARG A 345 -4.50 8.96 -20.93
C ARG A 345 -4.20 7.67 -20.16
N ILE A 346 -2.95 7.21 -20.21
CA ILE A 346 -2.48 6.01 -19.51
C ILE A 346 -1.98 6.34 -18.10
N THR A 347 -1.47 7.55 -17.86
CA THR A 347 -1.04 7.99 -16.52
C THR A 347 -2.27 8.27 -15.65
N THR A 348 -2.56 7.39 -14.69
CA THR A 348 -3.60 7.63 -13.68
C THR A 348 -3.05 8.60 -12.64
N ASN A 349 -3.15 9.89 -12.95
CA ASN A 349 -2.71 11.01 -12.14
C ASN A 349 -3.59 11.18 -10.88
N HIS A 350 -3.51 10.24 -9.93
CA HIS A 350 -4.17 10.34 -8.63
C HIS A 350 -3.29 11.10 -7.64
N THR A 351 -3.66 12.34 -7.38
CA THR A 351 -3.02 13.26 -6.44
C THR A 351 -4.11 13.98 -5.65
N PHE A 352 -3.84 14.28 -4.38
CA PHE A 352 -4.76 15.01 -3.51
C PHE A 352 -3.95 15.82 -2.49
N PHE A 353 -4.57 16.88 -1.96
CA PHE A 353 -3.93 17.74 -0.97
C PHE A 353 -3.56 16.94 0.28
N MET A 354 -2.41 17.27 0.86
CA MET A 354 -1.95 16.68 2.13
C MET A 354 -1.74 15.15 2.07
N ARG A 355 -1.55 14.56 0.89
CA ARG A 355 -1.17 13.14 0.73
C ARG A 355 0.08 12.85 1.55
N GLU A 356 0.06 11.78 2.35
CA GLU A 356 1.13 11.37 3.28
C GLU A 356 1.63 12.52 4.18
N THR A 357 0.73 13.02 5.04
CA THR A 357 0.92 14.17 5.93
C THR A 357 2.23 14.15 6.73
N ALA A 358 2.73 12.97 7.12
CA ALA A 358 3.99 12.81 7.85
C ALA A 358 5.19 13.45 7.11
N HIS A 359 5.25 13.37 5.78
CA HIS A 359 6.31 14.00 4.98
C HIS A 359 6.24 15.53 5.05
N PHE A 360 5.03 16.09 5.01
CA PHE A 360 4.82 17.53 5.12
C PHE A 360 5.14 18.05 6.52
N SER A 361 4.77 17.31 7.56
CA SER A 361 5.16 17.62 8.95
C SER A 361 6.67 17.58 9.10
N PHE A 362 7.34 16.52 8.61
CA PHE A 362 8.80 16.43 8.65
C PHE A 362 9.48 17.55 7.86
N PHE A 363 8.94 17.90 6.70
CA PHE A 363 9.42 19.02 5.89
C PHE A 363 9.32 20.35 6.66
N LYS A 364 8.18 20.62 7.31
CA LYS A 364 7.94 21.82 8.11
C LYS A 364 8.79 21.89 9.38
N ASP A 365 8.86 20.80 10.14
CA ASP A 365 9.38 20.80 11.50
C ASP A 365 10.87 20.48 11.57
N THR A 366 11.42 19.82 10.54
CA THR A 366 12.84 19.42 10.50
C THR A 366 13.60 20.04 9.33
N VAL A 367 13.12 19.85 8.09
CA VAL A 367 13.87 20.25 6.89
C VAL A 367 13.93 21.77 6.75
N LEU A 368 12.82 22.47 6.85
CA LEU A 368 12.79 23.93 6.72
C LEU A 368 13.63 24.66 7.80
N PRO A 369 13.61 24.30 9.10
CA PRO A 369 14.51 24.84 10.10
C PRO A 369 15.99 24.62 9.79
N TYR A 370 16.35 23.43 9.28
CA TYR A 370 17.71 23.12 8.88
C TYR A 370 18.14 23.96 7.68
N LEU A 371 17.30 24.03 6.64
CA LEU A 371 17.59 24.80 5.43
C LEU A 371 17.63 26.29 5.69
N LYS A 372 16.77 26.82 6.56
CA LYS A 372 16.81 28.23 6.98
C LYS A 372 18.16 28.62 7.60
N LYS A 373 18.82 27.69 8.28
CA LYS A 373 20.14 27.92 8.92
C LYS A 373 21.31 27.76 7.96
N THR A 374 21.17 26.89 6.95
CA THR A 374 22.30 26.42 6.13
C THR A 374 22.29 26.97 4.71
N ALA A 375 21.11 27.34 4.18
CA ALA A 375 20.99 27.92 2.85
C ALA A 375 21.63 29.30 2.82
N ALA A 376 22.62 29.44 1.94
CA ALA A 376 23.24 30.73 1.66
C ALA A 376 22.24 31.66 0.96
N ASP A 377 22.45 32.97 1.11
CA ASP A 377 21.78 34.02 0.34
C ASP A 377 20.24 34.04 0.39
N LYS A 378 19.64 33.32 1.35
CA LYS A 378 18.19 33.19 1.52
C LYS A 378 17.48 32.60 0.29
N ASP A 379 18.14 31.70 -0.42
CA ASP A 379 17.62 30.98 -1.60
C ASP A 379 17.31 29.51 -1.26
N LEU A 380 16.06 29.10 -1.42
CA LEU A 380 15.59 27.73 -1.22
C LEU A 380 14.96 27.17 -2.50
N ARG A 381 15.80 26.50 -3.29
CA ARG A 381 15.42 25.74 -4.48
C ARG A 381 14.74 24.41 -4.11
N ILE A 382 13.45 24.29 -4.43
CA ILE A 382 12.64 23.08 -4.22
C ILE A 382 12.07 22.61 -5.56
N TRP A 383 12.05 21.30 -5.79
CA TRP A 383 11.47 20.68 -6.97
C TRP A 383 10.41 19.64 -6.61
N SER A 384 9.19 19.80 -7.11
CA SER A 384 8.16 18.74 -7.17
C SER A 384 8.19 18.12 -8.57
N ALA A 385 8.73 16.91 -8.66
CA ALA A 385 8.94 16.12 -9.86
C ALA A 385 7.79 15.11 -10.03
N GLY A 386 7.00 15.28 -11.10
CA GLY A 386 5.73 14.55 -11.29
C GLY A 386 4.58 15.19 -10.51
N CYS A 387 4.42 16.51 -10.64
CA CYS A 387 3.51 17.29 -9.80
C CYS A 387 2.01 17.12 -10.14
N SER A 388 1.69 16.42 -11.24
CA SER A 388 0.32 16.16 -11.68
C SER A 388 -0.54 17.44 -11.73
N THR A 389 -1.73 17.43 -11.13
CA THR A 389 -2.69 18.54 -11.07
C THR A 389 -2.38 19.59 -10.01
N GLY A 390 -1.21 19.53 -9.36
CA GLY A 390 -0.61 20.66 -8.62
C GLY A 390 -0.88 20.71 -7.12
N GLU A 391 -1.57 19.73 -6.53
CA GLU A 391 -1.89 19.69 -5.11
C GLU A 391 -0.62 19.63 -4.24
N GLU A 392 0.37 18.83 -4.61
CA GLU A 392 1.65 18.74 -3.90
C GLU A 392 2.42 20.08 -3.88
N PRO A 393 2.76 20.70 -5.03
CA PRO A 393 3.52 21.95 -5.00
C PRO A 393 2.74 23.09 -4.35
N TYR A 394 1.41 23.12 -4.41
CA TYR A 394 0.61 24.09 -3.65
C TYR A 394 0.65 23.82 -2.14
N THR A 395 0.58 22.56 -1.71
CA THR A 395 0.73 22.18 -0.30
C THR A 395 2.10 22.63 0.23
N LEU A 396 3.17 22.37 -0.52
CA LEU A 396 4.52 22.82 -0.18
C LEU A 396 4.61 24.35 -0.09
N ALA A 397 4.02 25.07 -1.04
CA ALA A 397 4.03 26.54 -1.03
C ALA A 397 3.28 27.11 0.20
N MET A 398 2.16 26.51 0.60
CA MET A 398 1.42 26.91 1.81
C MET A 398 2.24 26.65 3.08
N ILE A 399 2.91 25.49 3.18
CA ILE A 399 3.78 25.15 4.32
C ILE A 399 4.92 26.16 4.45
N ILE A 400 5.57 26.50 3.33
CA ILE A 400 6.68 27.45 3.30
C ILE A 400 6.20 28.84 3.69
N ASP A 401 5.06 29.29 3.18
CA ASP A 401 4.48 30.58 3.53
C ASP A 401 4.15 30.68 5.02
N GLU A 402 3.52 29.65 5.59
CA GLU A 402 3.23 29.58 7.03
C GLU A 402 4.52 29.57 7.86
N PHE A 403 5.51 28.76 7.47
CA PHE A 403 6.77 28.61 8.19
C PHE A 403 7.59 29.91 8.24
N PHE A 404 7.75 30.59 7.10
CA PHE A 404 8.52 31.83 7.05
C PHE A 404 7.72 33.04 7.54
N GLY A 405 6.39 33.03 7.39
CA GLY A 405 5.50 34.10 7.83
C GLY A 405 6.00 35.48 7.39
N LYS A 406 6.33 36.35 8.37
CA LYS A 406 6.82 37.71 8.10
C LYS A 406 8.18 37.76 7.41
N GLU A 407 8.97 36.70 7.50
CA GLU A 407 10.27 36.61 6.83
C GLU A 407 10.15 36.18 5.37
N LYS A 408 8.99 35.68 4.91
CA LYS A 408 8.80 35.16 3.56
C LYS A 408 9.28 36.11 2.44
N PRO A 409 9.06 37.44 2.49
CA PRO A 409 9.55 38.36 1.46
C PRO A 409 11.08 38.49 1.39
N LEU A 410 11.81 38.01 2.40
CA LEU A 410 13.27 38.03 2.45
C LEU A 410 13.90 36.78 1.81
N TRP A 411 13.10 35.79 1.44
CA TRP A 411 13.54 34.49 0.94
C TRP A 411 13.00 34.25 -0.47
N ASP A 412 13.88 33.78 -1.37
CA ASP A 412 13.44 33.18 -2.63
C ASP A 412 13.18 31.69 -2.37
N THR A 413 11.91 31.29 -2.40
CA THR A 413 11.50 29.91 -2.08
C THR A 413 10.62 29.33 -3.18
N LYS A 414 10.81 29.77 -4.42
CA LYS A 414 9.98 29.31 -5.53
C LYS A 414 10.15 27.82 -5.75
N ILE A 415 9.03 27.15 -5.96
CA ILE A 415 8.96 25.72 -6.21
C ILE A 415 8.93 25.52 -7.72
N LEU A 416 9.90 24.78 -8.25
CA LEU A 416 9.78 24.22 -9.59
C LEU A 416 8.82 23.03 -9.50
N ALA A 417 7.73 23.05 -10.26
CA ALA A 417 6.80 21.93 -10.35
C ALA A 417 6.80 21.44 -11.79
N THR A 418 7.12 20.17 -12.00
CA THR A 418 7.21 19.60 -13.34
C THR A 418 6.40 18.34 -13.53
N ASP A 419 5.83 18.19 -14.72
CA ASP A 419 5.15 16.97 -15.13
C ASP A 419 5.35 16.72 -16.62
N ILE A 420 5.18 15.49 -17.06
CA ILE A 420 5.13 15.15 -18.48
C ILE A 420 3.79 15.57 -19.09
N SER A 421 2.72 15.53 -18.28
CA SER A 421 1.36 15.79 -18.71
C SER A 421 1.05 17.26 -18.87
N THR A 422 0.84 17.69 -20.12
CA THR A 422 0.48 19.08 -20.40
C THR A 422 -0.93 19.43 -19.93
N ARG A 423 -1.84 18.45 -19.90
CA ARG A 423 -3.20 18.62 -19.38
C ARG A 423 -3.18 18.85 -17.87
N ALA A 424 -2.49 17.98 -17.12
CA ALA A 424 -2.39 18.11 -15.67
C ALA A 424 -1.72 19.44 -15.29
N LEU A 425 -0.67 19.85 -16.00
CA LEU A 425 -0.03 21.16 -15.81
C LEU A 425 -0.96 22.33 -16.13
N ALA A 426 -1.85 22.21 -17.12
CA ALA A 426 -2.82 23.25 -17.42
C ALA A 426 -3.85 23.40 -16.29
N GLU A 427 -4.29 22.29 -15.70
CA GLU A 427 -5.18 22.26 -14.52
C GLU A 427 -4.47 22.84 -13.29
N ALA A 428 -3.23 22.40 -13.02
CA ALA A 428 -2.40 22.90 -11.94
C ALA A 428 -2.20 24.42 -12.01
N LYS A 429 -1.91 24.95 -13.22
CA LYS A 429 -1.79 26.41 -13.44
C LYS A 429 -3.09 27.17 -13.22
N LYS A 430 -4.25 26.57 -13.56
CA LYS A 430 -5.56 27.16 -13.22
C LYS A 430 -5.75 27.18 -11.71
N GLY A 431 -5.27 26.18 -10.98
CA GLY A 431 -5.34 26.09 -9.52
C GLY A 431 -6.77 26.21 -9.00
N ILE A 432 -7.72 25.59 -9.70
CA ILE A 432 -9.14 25.52 -9.33
C ILE A 432 -9.41 24.07 -8.92
N TYR A 433 -9.96 23.89 -7.72
CA TYR A 433 -10.19 22.58 -7.11
C TYR A 433 -11.61 22.52 -6.52
N SER A 434 -12.24 21.36 -6.53
CA SER A 434 -13.58 21.20 -5.94
C SER A 434 -13.54 21.27 -4.42
N SER A 435 -14.71 21.45 -3.79
CA SER A 435 -14.87 21.37 -2.33
C SER A 435 -14.34 20.06 -1.75
N GLU A 436 -14.53 18.95 -2.47
CA GLU A 436 -14.12 17.61 -2.07
C GLU A 436 -12.59 17.47 -2.18
N ALA A 437 -11.99 17.97 -3.26
CA ALA A 437 -10.54 17.90 -3.48
C ALA A 437 -9.74 18.63 -2.38
N ILE A 438 -10.29 19.71 -1.83
CA ILE A 438 -9.65 20.46 -0.74
C ILE A 438 -10.08 19.96 0.65
N ALA A 439 -10.89 18.91 0.76
CA ALA A 439 -11.48 18.48 2.04
C ALA A 439 -10.41 18.22 3.13
N SER A 440 -9.29 17.61 2.76
CA SER A 440 -8.14 17.31 3.65
C SER A 440 -7.34 18.53 4.09
N VAL A 441 -7.50 19.69 3.44
CA VAL A 441 -6.77 20.91 3.78
C VAL A 441 -7.27 21.48 5.13
N PRO A 442 -6.37 21.86 6.06
CA PRO A 442 -6.77 22.48 7.33
C PRO A 442 -7.67 23.71 7.13
N GLY A 443 -8.69 23.87 7.97
CA GLY A 443 -9.68 24.94 7.83
C GLY A 443 -9.07 26.35 7.82
N ILE A 444 -8.00 26.57 8.60
CA ILE A 444 -7.29 27.85 8.61
C ILE A 444 -6.58 28.13 7.28
N TRP A 445 -5.97 27.12 6.66
CA TRP A 445 -5.36 27.25 5.33
C TRP A 445 -6.41 27.44 4.24
N LYS A 446 -7.57 26.81 4.33
CA LYS A 446 -8.68 27.07 3.40
C LYS A 446 -9.09 28.53 3.40
N LEU A 447 -9.16 29.16 4.58
CA LEU A 447 -9.51 30.57 4.71
C LEU A 447 -8.41 31.52 4.20
N GLU A 448 -7.14 31.17 4.42
CA GLU A 448 -6.00 32.03 4.07
C GLU A 448 -5.53 31.87 2.61
N TYR A 449 -5.63 30.66 2.04
CA TYR A 449 -4.98 30.31 0.77
C TYR A 449 -5.94 29.94 -0.36
N PHE A 450 -7.24 29.85 -0.08
CA PHE A 450 -8.25 29.57 -1.09
C PHE A 450 -9.31 30.65 -1.10
N ASN A 451 -9.69 31.07 -2.32
CA ASN A 451 -10.83 31.93 -2.55
C ASN A 451 -11.97 31.11 -3.17
N LYS A 452 -13.22 31.49 -2.91
CA LYS A 452 -14.36 30.85 -3.58
C LYS A 452 -14.34 31.22 -5.07
N HIS A 453 -14.37 30.22 -5.95
CA HIS A 453 -14.44 30.43 -7.40
C HIS A 453 -15.89 30.44 -7.88
N ASP A 454 -16.67 29.43 -7.46
CA ASP A 454 -18.09 29.28 -7.76
C ASP A 454 -18.81 28.51 -6.64
N SER A 455 -20.00 27.95 -6.89
CA SER A 455 -20.77 27.20 -5.88
C SER A 455 -20.09 25.94 -5.37
N THR A 456 -19.25 25.31 -6.19
CA THR A 456 -18.67 23.98 -5.95
C THR A 456 -17.13 23.98 -5.94
N ASN A 457 -16.50 25.05 -6.43
CA ASN A 457 -15.06 25.12 -6.61
C ASN A 457 -14.42 26.28 -5.84
N TYR A 458 -13.17 26.06 -5.48
CA TYR A 458 -12.25 27.01 -4.88
C TYR A 458 -11.07 27.25 -5.83
N ILE A 459 -10.44 28.42 -5.70
CA ILE A 459 -9.26 28.80 -6.46
C ILE A 459 -8.14 29.17 -5.49
N ILE A 460 -6.93 28.67 -5.73
CA ILE A 460 -5.74 29.02 -4.95
C ILE A 460 -5.47 30.52 -5.08
N ASP A 461 -5.19 31.17 -3.95
CA ASP A 461 -4.83 32.58 -3.89
C ASP A 461 -3.56 32.89 -4.72
N ASN A 462 -3.55 34.05 -5.36
CA ASN A 462 -2.43 34.45 -6.21
C ASN A 462 -1.10 34.53 -5.45
N LYS A 463 -1.14 34.84 -4.14
CA LYS A 463 0.03 34.80 -3.26
C LYS A 463 0.74 33.45 -3.32
N ILE A 464 -0.02 32.35 -3.23
CA ILE A 464 0.53 30.98 -3.29
C ILE A 464 0.81 30.56 -4.73
N LYS A 465 -0.05 30.91 -5.69
CA LYS A 465 0.18 30.58 -7.11
C LYS A 465 1.50 31.10 -7.65
N ASN A 466 1.87 32.32 -7.26
CA ASN A 466 3.09 32.96 -7.74
C ASN A 466 4.39 32.34 -7.18
N GLU A 467 4.28 31.48 -6.16
CA GLU A 467 5.39 30.72 -5.58
C GLU A 467 5.69 29.43 -6.35
N VAL A 468 4.79 28.99 -7.23
CA VAL A 468 4.95 27.73 -7.99
C VAL A 468 5.20 28.00 -9.47
N ILE A 469 6.30 27.48 -10.00
CA ILE A 469 6.68 27.57 -11.41
C ILE A 469 6.41 26.23 -12.07
N PHE A 470 5.32 26.14 -12.82
CA PHE A 470 4.98 24.94 -13.59
C PHE A 470 5.75 24.86 -14.92
N ARG A 471 6.41 23.73 -15.19
CA ARG A 471 7.11 23.44 -16.45
C ARG A 471 6.83 22.02 -16.92
N LYS A 472 6.76 21.83 -18.24
CA LYS A 472 6.77 20.48 -18.82
C LYS A 472 8.17 19.92 -18.71
N PHE A 473 8.32 18.71 -18.18
CA PHE A 473 9.60 18.04 -18.10
C PHE A 473 9.42 16.53 -18.11
N ASN A 474 10.27 15.82 -18.84
CA ASN A 474 10.32 14.37 -18.83
C ASN A 474 11.49 13.92 -17.93
N LEU A 475 11.19 13.15 -16.88
CA LEU A 475 12.23 12.65 -15.96
C LEU A 475 13.20 11.67 -16.64
N MET A 476 12.81 11.11 -17.79
CA MET A 476 13.61 10.24 -18.62
C MET A 476 14.64 10.97 -19.50
N GLU A 477 14.66 12.30 -19.50
CA GLU A 477 15.69 13.05 -20.22
C GLU A 477 17.09 12.61 -19.76
N ASN A 478 17.99 12.43 -20.75
CA ASN A 478 19.36 11.97 -20.51
C ASN A 478 20.16 12.94 -19.61
N SER A 479 19.82 14.24 -19.67
CA SER A 479 20.47 15.27 -18.87
C SER A 479 19.45 16.28 -18.36
N PHE A 480 19.56 16.66 -17.09
CA PHE A 480 18.67 17.66 -16.51
C PHE A 480 19.18 19.07 -16.80
N PRO A 481 18.40 19.93 -17.47
CA PRO A 481 18.86 21.23 -17.95
C PRO A 481 18.85 22.32 -16.86
N PHE A 482 18.90 21.94 -15.57
CA PHE A 482 18.89 22.91 -14.48
C PHE A 482 20.32 23.36 -14.17
N ARG A 483 20.53 24.69 -14.09
CA ARG A 483 21.84 25.27 -13.79
C ARG A 483 22.21 25.16 -12.32
N ASN A 484 21.21 25.28 -11.47
CA ASN A 484 21.35 25.32 -10.02
C ASN A 484 20.80 24.01 -9.45
N LYS A 485 21.46 23.50 -8.41
CA LYS A 485 21.03 22.30 -7.67
C LYS A 485 19.82 22.58 -6.78
N PHE A 486 19.14 21.56 -6.30
CA PHE A 486 18.00 21.68 -5.40
C PHE A 486 18.39 21.34 -3.97
N HIS A 487 17.79 22.05 -3.01
CA HIS A 487 17.91 21.69 -1.60
C HIS A 487 16.92 20.57 -1.26
N VAL A 488 15.77 20.54 -1.93
CA VAL A 488 14.74 19.51 -1.72
C VAL A 488 14.16 19.08 -3.06
N ILE A 489 14.03 17.77 -3.24
CA ILE A 489 13.29 17.17 -4.35
C ILE A 489 12.19 16.29 -3.75
N PHE A 490 10.96 16.52 -4.19
CA PHE A 490 9.82 15.62 -4.01
C PHE A 490 9.60 14.89 -5.34
N CYS A 491 9.65 13.57 -5.34
CA CYS A 491 9.37 12.71 -6.49
C CYS A 491 8.57 11.50 -6.00
N ARG A 492 7.31 11.75 -5.66
CA ARG A 492 6.46 10.81 -4.92
C ARG A 492 5.44 10.15 -5.82
N ASN A 493 5.35 8.82 -5.75
CA ASN A 493 4.39 8.00 -6.51
C ASN A 493 4.52 8.17 -8.03
N VAL A 494 5.76 8.35 -8.50
CA VAL A 494 6.12 8.52 -9.91
C VAL A 494 7.08 7.42 -10.35
N MET A 495 7.99 7.00 -9.47
CA MET A 495 9.00 5.99 -9.78
C MET A 495 8.45 4.57 -9.85
N ILE A 496 7.21 4.37 -9.37
CA ILE A 496 6.43 3.13 -9.56
C ILE A 496 6.15 2.81 -11.04
N TYR A 497 6.23 3.81 -11.93
CA TYR A 497 6.03 3.60 -13.38
C TYR A 497 7.32 3.20 -14.12
N PHE A 498 8.45 3.16 -13.42
CA PHE A 498 9.75 2.85 -14.00
C PHE A 498 10.25 1.47 -13.56
N ASP A 499 10.94 0.77 -14.47
CA ASP A 499 11.70 -0.42 -14.12
C ASP A 499 12.86 -0.09 -13.18
N SER A 500 13.47 -1.13 -12.60
CA SER A 500 14.53 -1.02 -11.60
C SER A 500 15.70 -0.16 -12.10
N ASP A 501 16.22 -0.44 -13.29
CA ASP A 501 17.42 0.26 -13.80
C ASP A 501 17.13 1.72 -14.14
N THR A 502 16.00 1.99 -14.78
CA THR A 502 15.52 3.36 -15.04
C THR A 502 15.37 4.16 -13.74
N ARG A 503 14.78 3.54 -12.70
CA ARG A 503 14.62 4.17 -11.39
C ARG A 503 15.96 4.55 -10.80
N TRP A 504 16.96 3.68 -10.89
CA TRP A 504 18.30 3.95 -10.37
C TRP A 504 19.02 5.06 -11.13
N GLU A 505 18.92 5.07 -12.46
CA GLU A 505 19.45 6.18 -13.26
C GLU A 505 18.81 7.51 -12.87
N LEU A 506 17.49 7.52 -12.64
CA LEU A 506 16.77 8.70 -12.19
C LEU A 506 17.22 9.17 -10.80
N VAL A 507 17.35 8.24 -9.84
CA VAL A 507 17.81 8.56 -8.48
C VAL A 507 19.24 9.11 -8.49
N ASN A 508 20.13 8.59 -9.34
CA ASN A 508 21.48 9.14 -9.50
C ASN A 508 21.45 10.56 -10.11
N LYS A 509 20.59 10.80 -11.11
CA LYS A 509 20.36 12.17 -11.63
C LYS A 509 19.85 13.11 -10.53
N PHE A 510 18.95 12.67 -9.65
CA PHE A 510 18.52 13.47 -8.50
C PHE A 510 19.68 13.74 -7.55
N TYR A 511 20.49 12.72 -7.23
CA TYR A 511 21.66 12.88 -6.37
C TYR A 511 22.58 13.98 -6.89
N ASP A 512 22.91 13.97 -8.19
CA ASP A 512 23.79 14.96 -8.81
C ASP A 512 23.20 16.37 -8.80
N MET A 513 21.88 16.47 -8.97
CA MET A 513 21.14 17.72 -8.98
C MET A 513 20.79 18.25 -7.58
N MET A 514 21.22 17.58 -6.51
CA MET A 514 20.99 18.02 -5.14
C MET A 514 22.22 18.65 -4.49
N GLU A 515 21.98 19.69 -3.71
CA GLU A 515 22.95 20.31 -2.81
C GLU A 515 23.33 19.37 -1.67
N TYR A 516 24.53 19.56 -1.11
CA TYR A 516 24.93 18.84 0.09
C TYR A 516 24.04 19.19 1.28
N GLY A 517 23.64 18.16 2.03
CA GLY A 517 22.65 18.25 3.08
C GLY A 517 21.21 18.30 2.60
N GLY A 518 20.95 18.23 1.29
CA GLY A 518 19.61 18.26 0.70
C GLY A 518 18.81 16.97 0.92
N TYR A 519 17.48 17.08 0.81
CA TYR A 519 16.53 16.01 1.10
C TYR A 519 15.75 15.55 -0.13
N LEU A 520 15.60 14.23 -0.28
CA LEU A 520 14.80 13.57 -1.30
C LEU A 520 13.60 12.91 -0.62
N PHE A 521 12.40 13.24 -1.08
CA PHE A 521 11.13 12.65 -0.65
C PHE A 521 10.57 11.80 -1.79
N ILE A 522 10.23 10.55 -1.50
CA ILE A 522 9.63 9.59 -2.45
C ILE A 522 8.33 9.03 -1.85
N GLY A 523 7.51 8.31 -2.64
CA GLY A 523 6.24 7.76 -2.15
C GLY A 523 6.45 6.60 -1.17
N HIS A 524 5.47 6.28 -0.34
CA HIS A 524 5.64 5.22 0.67
C HIS A 524 5.80 3.82 0.06
N SER A 525 5.25 3.59 -1.12
CA SER A 525 5.45 2.35 -1.90
C SER A 525 6.80 2.30 -2.63
N GLU A 526 7.60 3.38 -2.57
CA GLU A 526 8.87 3.50 -3.27
C GLU A 526 10.03 3.34 -2.27
N THR A 527 11.01 2.51 -2.62
CA THR A 527 12.20 2.28 -1.78
C THR A 527 13.49 2.49 -2.58
N LEU A 528 14.53 2.98 -1.91
CA LEU A 528 15.87 3.11 -2.48
C LEU A 528 16.76 2.00 -1.94
N ASN A 529 17.44 1.29 -2.85
CA ASN A 529 18.42 0.30 -2.44
C ASN A 529 19.66 0.99 -1.86
N LYS A 530 19.94 0.76 -0.57
CA LYS A 530 21.07 1.36 0.15
C LYS A 530 22.43 1.07 -0.51
N ASN A 531 22.58 -0.06 -1.21
CA ASN A 531 23.84 -0.46 -1.85
C ASN A 531 24.05 0.18 -3.23
N ARG A 532 23.03 0.84 -3.81
CA ARG A 532 23.10 1.43 -5.16
C ARG A 532 22.98 2.95 -5.18
N THR A 533 22.81 3.62 -4.03
CA THR A 533 22.63 5.07 -3.97
C THR A 533 23.59 5.72 -2.98
N GLY A 534 24.02 6.95 -3.26
CA GLY A 534 24.79 7.76 -2.30
C GLY A 534 23.94 8.39 -1.19
N PHE A 535 22.62 8.19 -1.24
CA PHE A 535 21.70 8.77 -0.28
C PHE A 535 21.75 8.04 1.06
N THR A 536 21.70 8.81 2.15
CA THR A 536 21.53 8.29 3.50
C THR A 536 20.05 8.28 3.86
N TYR A 537 19.55 7.14 4.34
CA TYR A 537 18.20 7.00 4.86
C TYR A 537 17.99 7.87 6.11
N ILE A 538 16.84 8.55 6.20
CA ILE A 538 16.49 9.42 7.34
C ILE A 538 15.26 8.90 8.08
N MET A 539 14.18 8.64 7.34
CA MET A 539 12.91 8.09 7.83
C MET A 539 12.18 7.46 6.63
N PRO A 540 11.04 6.77 6.83
CA PRO A 540 10.34 6.10 5.73
C PRO A 540 10.11 7.04 4.54
N ALA A 541 10.61 6.60 3.38
CA ALA A 541 10.55 7.33 2.11
C ALA A 541 11.19 8.74 2.10
N VAL A 542 12.10 9.04 3.03
CA VAL A 542 12.90 10.28 3.07
C VAL A 542 14.38 9.98 3.21
N TYR A 543 15.17 10.61 2.33
CA TYR A 543 16.60 10.38 2.22
C TYR A 543 17.36 11.71 2.16
N ARG A 544 18.65 11.69 2.47
CA ARG A 544 19.50 12.88 2.53
C ARG A 544 20.84 12.66 1.84
N LYS A 545 21.28 13.67 1.10
CA LYS A 545 22.62 13.71 0.52
C LYS A 545 23.60 14.28 1.56
N VAL A 546 24.50 13.45 2.09
CA VAL A 546 25.43 13.86 3.17
C VAL A 546 26.88 14.03 2.71
N HIS A 547 27.24 13.57 1.51
CA HIS A 547 28.63 13.51 1.01
C HIS A 547 28.77 13.93 -0.44
#